data_AF-A0A2N9YIY3-F1
#
_entry.id   AF-A0A2N9YIY3-F1
#
_cell.length_a   1.000
_cell.length_b   1.000
_cell.length_c   1.000
_cell.angle_alpha   90.00
_cell.angle_beta   90.00
_cell.angle_gamma   90.00
#
_symmetry.space_group_name_H-M   'P 1'
#
loop_
_entity.id
_entity.type
_entity.pdbx_description
1 polymer ?
#
loop_
_entity_poly.entity_id
_entity_poly.type
_entity_poly.pdbx_seq_one_letter_code
_entity_poly.pdbx_strand_id
1 'polypeptide(L)'
;MQSFSCDKQVQALESTFIAIQQERMQGIPILNPALHVEAVGFQTWENACLGILITPWFMNLLILPLVADKPAQLPSTDEKKSYQFPSGIYEFLVSYEANLGIYQSCSLFSPMFDFADQAMARETAQAILTLLMTAPEPKTNVKKGISRRELLRGKA
;
A
#
# COMPACT_ATOMS: atom_id res chain seq x y z
N MET A 1 -30.59 -1.49 4.64
CA MET A 1 -29.13 -1.56 4.73
C MET A 1 -28.58 -0.49 3.82
N GLN A 2 -27.92 0.55 4.35
CA GLN A 2 -27.22 1.51 3.51
C GLN A 2 -25.94 0.84 3.03
N SER A 3 -25.84 0.58 1.73
CA SER A 3 -24.57 0.20 1.10
C SER A 3 -23.67 1.44 1.13
N PHE A 4 -22.67 1.43 2.01
CA PHE A 4 -21.66 2.49 2.01
C PHE A 4 -20.70 2.24 0.84
N SER A 5 -20.68 3.17 -0.12
CA SER A 5 -19.74 3.14 -1.26
C SER A 5 -18.45 3.87 -0.90
N CYS A 6 -17.33 3.37 -1.44
CA CYS A 6 -16.01 3.97 -1.28
C CYS A 6 -15.76 5.19 -2.18
N ASP A 7 -16.66 5.49 -3.11
CA ASP A 7 -16.45 6.51 -4.15
C ASP A 7 -16.09 7.88 -3.57
N LYS A 8 -16.77 8.30 -2.50
CA LYS A 8 -16.53 9.62 -1.88
C LYS A 8 -15.14 9.69 -1.24
N GLN A 9 -14.72 8.62 -0.57
CA GLN A 9 -13.42 8.52 0.09
C GLN A 9 -12.30 8.48 -0.94
N VAL A 10 -12.50 7.75 -2.03
CA VAL A 10 -11.56 7.68 -3.16
C VAL A 10 -11.39 9.05 -3.82
N GLN A 11 -12.49 9.75 -4.11
CA GLN A 11 -12.43 11.10 -4.67
C GLN A 11 -11.71 12.09 -3.74
N ALA A 12 -11.98 12.03 -2.43
CA ALA A 12 -11.30 12.86 -1.45
C ALA A 12 -9.81 12.52 -1.34
N LEU A 13 -9.46 11.24 -1.41
CA LEU A 13 -8.09 10.75 -1.41
C LEU A 13 -7.30 11.30 -2.60
N GLU A 14 -7.79 11.08 -3.82
CA GLU A 14 -7.11 11.55 -5.03
C GLU A 14 -6.96 13.07 -5.03
N SER A 15 -8.04 13.79 -4.72
CA SER A 15 -8.00 15.26 -4.63
C SER A 15 -6.97 15.76 -3.61
N THR A 16 -6.90 15.10 -2.45
CA THR A 16 -5.91 15.42 -1.41
C THR A 16 -4.49 15.20 -1.93
N PHE A 17 -4.19 14.03 -2.48
CA PHE A 17 -2.82 13.72 -2.92
C PHE A 17 -2.39 14.49 -4.18
N ILE A 18 -3.33 14.89 -5.05
CA ILE A 18 -3.07 15.83 -6.14
C ILE A 18 -2.64 17.19 -5.58
N ALA A 19 -3.34 17.71 -4.56
CA ALA A 19 -2.95 18.95 -3.91
C ALA A 19 -1.56 18.82 -3.24
N ILE A 20 -1.28 17.68 -2.59
CA ILE A 20 0.06 17.38 -2.03
C ILE A 20 1.15 17.45 -3.10
N GLN A 21 0.88 16.87 -4.27
CA GLN A 21 1.82 16.90 -5.39
C GLN A 21 2.12 18.33 -5.83
N GLN A 22 1.12 19.20 -5.87
CA GLN A 22 1.22 20.57 -6.35
C GLN A 22 1.82 21.54 -5.32
N GLU A 23 1.60 21.29 -4.03
CA GLU A 23 1.98 22.23 -2.96
C GLU A 23 3.27 21.81 -2.24
N ARG A 24 3.39 20.52 -1.92
CA ARG A 24 4.44 20.01 -1.02
C ARG A 24 5.55 19.27 -1.75
N MET A 25 5.23 18.63 -2.88
CA MET A 25 6.19 17.77 -3.57
C MET A 25 6.84 18.40 -4.80
N GLN A 26 6.36 19.55 -5.28
CA GLN A 26 6.94 20.24 -6.43
C GLN A 26 8.44 20.50 -6.24
N GLY A 27 9.21 20.20 -7.28
CA GLY A 27 10.67 20.39 -7.28
C GLY A 27 11.46 19.34 -6.48
N ILE A 28 10.82 18.38 -5.81
CA ILE A 28 11.52 17.28 -5.16
C ILE A 28 11.95 16.25 -6.22
N PRO A 29 13.23 15.84 -6.28
CA PRO A 29 13.76 14.98 -7.34
C PRO A 29 13.24 13.54 -7.30
N ILE A 30 12.40 13.17 -6.33
CA ILE A 30 11.83 11.83 -6.19
C ILE A 30 10.59 11.60 -7.06
N LEU A 31 10.05 12.66 -7.69
CA LEU A 31 8.86 12.56 -8.52
C LEU A 31 9.18 11.86 -9.84
N ASN A 32 8.48 10.76 -10.12
CA ASN A 32 8.45 10.14 -11.44
C ASN A 32 7.42 10.86 -12.33
N PRO A 33 7.84 11.63 -13.35
CA PRO A 33 6.92 12.42 -14.18
C PRO A 33 6.03 11.58 -15.10
N ALA A 34 6.32 10.29 -15.29
CA ALA A 34 5.48 9.37 -16.07
C ALA A 34 4.23 8.89 -15.31
N LEU A 35 4.15 9.18 -14.01
CA LEU A 35 3.07 8.75 -13.14
C LEU A 35 2.21 9.93 -12.69
N HIS A 36 0.99 9.62 -12.26
CA HIS A 36 0.08 10.56 -11.60
C HIS A 36 -0.61 9.88 -10.42
N VAL A 37 -1.26 10.70 -9.60
CA VAL A 37 -2.08 10.22 -8.48
C VAL A 37 -3.25 9.42 -9.03
N GLU A 38 -3.38 8.16 -8.63
CA GLU A 38 -4.48 7.27 -9.02
C GLU A 38 -4.81 6.29 -7.88
N ALA A 39 -6.09 6.20 -7.54
CA ALA A 39 -6.62 5.20 -6.63
C ALA A 39 -7.05 3.94 -7.40
N VAL A 40 -6.45 2.80 -7.05
CA VAL A 40 -6.62 1.54 -7.77
C VAL A 40 -7.30 0.49 -6.87
N GLY A 41 -8.39 -0.08 -7.38
CA GLY A 41 -9.02 -1.29 -6.81
C GLY A 41 -9.63 -1.10 -5.42
N PHE A 42 -10.08 0.11 -5.10
CA PHE A 42 -10.75 0.37 -3.82
C PHE A 42 -12.07 -0.40 -3.71
N GLN A 43 -12.20 -1.13 -2.61
CA GLN A 43 -13.40 -1.89 -2.28
C GLN A 43 -13.74 -1.76 -0.80
N THR A 44 -15.01 -1.93 -0.47
CA THR A 44 -15.45 -2.01 0.92
C THR A 44 -14.82 -3.23 1.59
N TRP A 45 -14.17 -3.00 2.71
CA TRP A 45 -13.52 -4.02 3.52
C TRP A 45 -13.82 -3.71 4.98
N GLU A 46 -14.60 -4.59 5.62
CA GLU A 46 -15.19 -4.35 6.95
C GLU A 46 -15.95 -3.00 7.00
N ASN A 47 -15.53 -2.08 7.88
CA ASN A 47 -16.10 -0.73 8.01
C ASN A 47 -15.22 0.35 7.35
N ALA A 48 -14.40 -0.05 6.38
CA ALA A 48 -13.45 0.81 5.70
C ALA A 48 -13.42 0.54 4.19
N CYS A 49 -12.62 1.32 3.47
CA CYS A 49 -12.26 1.13 2.08
C CYS A 49 -10.79 0.72 2.01
N LEU A 50 -10.53 -0.40 1.35
CA LEU A 50 -9.19 -0.92 1.13
C LEU A 50 -8.85 -0.81 -0.34
N GLY A 51 -7.68 -0.26 -0.67
CA GLY A 51 -7.20 -0.13 -2.04
C GLY A 51 -5.76 0.36 -2.10
N ILE A 52 -5.22 0.55 -3.29
CA ILE A 52 -3.85 1.05 -3.47
C ILE A 52 -3.88 2.47 -4.01
N LEU A 53 -3.05 3.33 -3.46
CA LEU A 53 -2.77 4.65 -4.00
C LEU A 53 -1.43 4.63 -4.72
N ILE A 54 -1.45 4.99 -6.01
CA ILE A 54 -0.28 5.31 -6.80
C ILE A 54 -0.07 6.81 -6.73
N THR A 55 1.16 7.25 -6.52
CA THR A 55 1.61 8.62 -6.68
C THR A 55 2.93 8.63 -7.45
N PRO A 56 3.38 9.78 -7.95
CA PRO A 56 4.72 9.90 -8.53
C PRO A 56 5.88 9.58 -7.58
N TRP A 57 5.67 9.49 -6.26
CA TRP A 57 6.75 9.30 -5.28
C TRP A 57 6.62 8.03 -4.41
N PHE A 58 5.43 7.44 -4.31
CA PHE A 58 5.21 6.14 -3.68
C PHE A 58 4.04 5.36 -4.28
N MET A 59 3.98 4.07 -3.98
CA MET A 59 2.79 3.23 -4.04
C MET A 59 2.51 2.65 -2.66
N ASN A 60 1.30 2.87 -2.12
CA ASN A 60 0.92 2.43 -0.78
C ASN A 60 -0.42 1.67 -0.81
N LEU A 61 -0.52 0.61 -0.01
CA LEU A 61 -1.80 0.01 0.37
C LEU A 61 -2.46 0.88 1.44
N LEU A 62 -3.72 1.25 1.25
CA LEU A 62 -4.45 2.17 2.11
C LEU A 62 -5.71 1.56 2.69
N ILE A 63 -5.99 1.92 3.95
CA ILE A 63 -7.29 1.72 4.61
C ILE A 63 -7.87 3.11 4.93
N LEU A 64 -9.03 3.41 4.34
CA LEU A 64 -9.78 4.65 4.55
C LEU A 64 -11.06 4.34 5.33
N PRO A 65 -11.29 4.95 6.50
CA PRO A 65 -12.57 4.82 7.20
C PRO A 65 -13.76 5.25 6.33
N LEU A 66 -14.87 4.50 6.36
CA LEU A 66 -16.11 4.89 5.65
C LEU A 66 -16.75 6.16 6.24
N VAL A 67 -16.46 6.46 7.49
CA VAL A 67 -16.85 7.71 8.14
C VAL A 67 -15.57 8.46 8.47
N ALA A 68 -15.41 9.64 7.84
CA ALA A 68 -14.32 10.53 8.16
C ALA A 68 -14.54 11.09 9.57
N ASP A 69 -13.89 10.48 10.56
CA ASP A 69 -13.87 11.02 11.91
C ASP A 69 -12.86 12.15 12.01
N LYS A 70 -13.29 13.25 12.63
CA LYS A 70 -12.35 14.24 13.17
C LYS A 70 -11.83 13.68 14.48
N PRO A 71 -10.56 13.27 14.55
CA PRO A 71 -10.04 12.67 15.76
C PRO A 71 -9.97 13.74 16.85
N ALA A 72 -10.26 13.36 18.10
CA ALA A 72 -10.13 14.26 19.25
C ALA A 72 -8.66 14.69 19.47
N GLN A 73 -7.71 13.88 19.02
CA GLN A 73 -6.28 14.14 19.04
C GLN A 73 -5.65 13.63 17.73
N LEU A 74 -4.69 14.38 17.18
CA LEU A 74 -3.95 13.93 16.00
C LEU A 74 -3.14 12.66 16.32
N PRO A 75 -3.01 11.73 15.35
CA PRO A 75 -2.25 10.51 15.55
C PRO A 75 -0.77 10.86 15.79
N SER A 76 -0.09 10.01 16.58
CA SER A 76 1.35 10.15 16.76
C SER A 76 2.08 9.76 15.48
N THR A 77 3.25 10.36 15.23
CA THR A 77 4.03 10.14 13.99
C THR A 77 4.37 8.67 13.74
N ASP A 78 4.53 7.88 14.80
CA ASP A 78 4.86 6.45 14.75
C ASP A 78 3.69 5.53 15.13
N GLU A 79 2.46 6.06 15.17
CA GLU A 79 1.28 5.25 15.49
C GLU A 79 1.05 4.20 14.39
N LYS A 80 0.91 2.94 14.81
CA LYS A 80 0.83 1.78 13.92
C LYS A 80 -0.37 0.90 14.27
N LYS A 81 -0.98 0.30 13.25
CA LYS A 81 -2.04 -0.70 13.39
C LYS A 81 -1.73 -1.91 12.51
N SER A 82 -1.92 -3.10 13.07
CA SER A 82 -1.73 -4.36 12.34
C SER A 82 -3.05 -4.96 11.92
N TYR A 83 -3.12 -5.45 10.68
CA TYR A 83 -4.31 -6.09 10.12
C TYR A 83 -3.95 -7.46 9.54
N GLN A 84 -4.82 -8.43 9.76
CA GLN A 84 -4.71 -9.77 9.19
C GLN A 84 -5.43 -9.81 7.83
N PHE A 85 -4.67 -10.11 6.78
CA PHE A 85 -5.17 -10.47 5.46
C PHE A 85 -4.94 -11.96 5.19
N PRO A 86 -5.59 -12.58 4.19
CA PRO A 86 -5.31 -13.97 3.82
C PRO A 86 -3.82 -14.24 3.59
N SER A 87 -3.11 -13.31 2.96
CA SER A 87 -1.67 -13.38 2.70
C SER A 87 -0.77 -13.28 3.93
N GLY A 88 -1.26 -12.70 5.04
CA GLY A 88 -0.46 -12.47 6.25
C GLY A 88 -0.87 -11.24 7.05
N ILE A 89 -0.05 -10.89 8.04
CA ILE A 89 -0.24 -9.69 8.87
C ILE A 89 0.57 -8.53 8.27
N TYR A 90 -0.05 -7.36 8.17
CA TYR A 90 0.56 -6.16 7.64
C TYR A 90 0.41 -5.01 8.64
N GLU A 91 1.48 -4.25 8.84
CA GLU A 91 1.51 -3.07 9.69
C GLU A 91 1.29 -1.81 8.86
N PHE A 92 0.37 -0.96 9.31
CA PHE A 92 0.01 0.30 8.69
C PHE A 92 0.35 1.44 9.63
N LEU A 93 0.95 2.50 9.09
CA LEU A 93 1.11 3.77 9.76
C LEU A 93 -0.22 4.52 9.76
N VAL A 94 -0.61 5.05 10.91
CA VAL A 94 -1.79 5.91 11.05
C VAL A 94 -1.37 7.34 10.71
N SER A 95 -2.11 7.95 9.78
CA SER A 95 -1.82 9.29 9.25
C SER A 95 -3.08 10.13 9.23
N TYR A 96 -2.90 11.44 9.13
CA TYR A 96 -3.99 12.41 9.08
C TYR A 96 -3.75 13.44 7.98
N GLU A 97 -4.76 13.70 7.17
CA GLU A 97 -4.78 14.83 6.24
C GLU A 97 -6.11 15.56 6.42
N ALA A 98 -6.10 16.89 6.50
CA ALA A 98 -7.29 17.66 6.91
C ALA A 98 -8.52 17.42 6.02
N ASN A 99 -8.29 17.19 4.73
CA ASN A 99 -9.35 16.97 3.73
C ASN A 99 -9.80 15.49 3.63
N LEU A 100 -9.02 14.57 4.21
CA LEU A 100 -9.27 13.12 4.14
C LEU A 100 -9.69 12.53 5.50
N GLY A 101 -9.26 13.14 6.60
CA GLY A 101 -9.34 12.60 7.95
C GLY A 101 -8.21 11.62 8.26
N ILE A 102 -8.45 10.73 9.22
CA ILE A 102 -7.54 9.63 9.53
C ILE A 102 -7.56 8.62 8.38
N TYR A 103 -6.38 8.23 7.94
CA TYR A 103 -6.19 7.10 7.03
C TYR A 103 -4.98 6.30 7.49
N GLN A 104 -4.83 5.09 6.94
CA GLN A 104 -3.75 4.21 7.31
C GLN A 104 -3.04 3.73 6.06
N SER A 105 -1.72 3.67 6.10
CA SER A 105 -0.91 3.33 4.92
C SER A 105 0.17 2.29 5.23
N CYS A 106 0.34 1.34 4.32
CA CYS A 106 1.44 0.39 4.29
C CYS A 106 2.23 0.64 3.00
N SER A 107 3.51 1.03 3.12
CA SER A 107 4.32 1.35 1.96
C SER A 107 4.72 0.09 1.19
N LEU A 108 4.48 0.10 -0.12
CA LEU A 108 4.81 -1.01 -1.01
C LEU A 108 6.04 -0.69 -1.85
N PHE A 109 6.06 0.52 -2.43
CA PHE A 109 7.19 1.01 -3.22
C PHE A 109 7.46 2.49 -2.93
N SER A 110 8.75 2.80 -2.79
CA SER A 110 9.29 4.15 -2.77
C SER A 110 10.81 4.06 -2.95
N PRO A 111 11.43 4.85 -3.85
CA PRO A 111 10.80 5.74 -4.82
C PRO A 111 10.13 4.97 -5.98
N MET A 112 9.41 5.67 -6.87
CA MET A 112 8.64 5.07 -7.97
C MET A 112 9.38 5.00 -9.31
N PHE A 113 10.72 5.06 -9.30
CA PHE A 113 11.52 5.14 -10.54
C PHE A 113 11.53 3.86 -11.38
N ASP A 114 11.27 2.71 -10.76
CA ASP A 114 11.24 1.42 -11.46
C ASP A 114 9.98 1.23 -12.32
N PHE A 115 9.01 2.14 -12.24
CA PHE A 115 7.79 2.12 -13.03
C PHE A 115 7.93 3.03 -14.26
N ALA A 116 7.92 2.42 -15.45
CA ALA A 116 8.09 3.15 -16.71
C ALA A 116 6.90 4.05 -17.04
N ASP A 117 5.69 3.60 -16.69
CA ASP A 117 4.45 4.32 -16.97
C ASP A 117 3.33 3.92 -15.98
N GLN A 118 2.19 4.60 -16.11
CA GLN A 118 1.01 4.35 -15.28
C GLN A 118 0.44 2.94 -15.47
N ALA A 119 0.53 2.36 -16.67
CA ALA A 119 -0.04 1.05 -16.95
C ALA A 119 0.69 -0.04 -16.14
N MET A 120 2.02 -0.01 -16.15
CA MET A 120 2.86 -0.91 -15.34
C MET A 120 2.58 -0.75 -13.83
N ALA A 121 2.44 0.49 -13.35
CA ALA A 121 2.11 0.75 -11.95
C ALA A 121 0.73 0.21 -11.57
N ARG A 122 -0.28 0.38 -12.44
CA ARG A 122 -1.65 -0.12 -12.24
C ARG A 122 -1.71 -1.65 -12.25
N GLU A 123 -1.03 -2.30 -13.20
CA GLU A 123 -0.95 -3.77 -13.26
C GLU A 123 -0.32 -4.34 -11.99
N THR A 124 0.76 -3.71 -11.52
CA THR A 124 1.42 -4.09 -10.26
C THR A 124 0.49 -3.92 -9.07
N ALA A 125 -0.21 -2.79 -8.96
CA ALA A 125 -1.18 -2.56 -7.90
C ALA A 125 -2.30 -3.62 -7.88
N GLN A 126 -2.87 -3.95 -9.04
CA GLN A 126 -3.90 -4.98 -9.17
C GLN A 126 -3.40 -6.38 -8.78
N ALA A 127 -2.17 -6.72 -9.17
CA ALA A 127 -1.54 -7.97 -8.77
C ALA A 127 -1.35 -8.04 -7.24
N ILE A 128 -0.92 -6.95 -6.60
CA ILE A 128 -0.75 -6.88 -5.15
C ILE A 128 -2.09 -7.04 -4.42
N LEU A 129 -3.17 -6.40 -4.88
CA LEU A 129 -4.49 -6.58 -4.27
C LEU A 129 -4.98 -8.03 -4.35
N THR A 130 -4.67 -8.72 -5.45
CA THR A 130 -5.00 -10.14 -5.62
C THR A 130 -4.17 -11.02 -4.69
N LEU A 131 -2.85 -10.76 -4.61
CA LEU A 131 -1.95 -11.47 -3.70
C LEU A 131 -2.34 -11.24 -2.23
N LEU A 132 -2.73 -10.03 -1.87
CA LEU A 132 -3.16 -9.67 -0.51
C LEU A 132 -4.31 -10.58 -0.03
N MET A 133 -5.24 -10.89 -0.93
CA MET A 133 -6.41 -11.73 -0.68
C MET A 133 -6.18 -13.23 -0.91
N THR A 134 -4.97 -13.63 -1.28
CA THR A 134 -4.61 -15.04 -1.50
C THR A 134 -3.78 -15.54 -0.32
N ALA A 135 -4.19 -16.65 0.29
CA ALA A 135 -3.39 -17.28 1.34
C ALA A 135 -2.05 -17.75 0.77
N PRO A 136 -0.93 -17.58 1.50
CA PRO A 136 0.35 -18.07 1.01
C PRO A 136 0.27 -19.58 0.86
N GLU A 137 0.73 -20.11 -0.27
CA GLU A 137 0.85 -21.55 -0.39
C GLU A 137 1.74 -22.07 0.74
N PRO A 138 1.37 -23.18 1.39
CA PRO A 138 2.21 -23.78 2.41
C PRO A 138 3.57 -24.07 1.77
N LYS A 139 4.60 -23.33 2.19
CA LYS A 139 5.96 -23.54 1.73
C LYS A 139 6.31 -24.99 2.00
N THR A 140 6.23 -25.84 0.97
CA THR A 140 6.77 -27.19 1.04
C THR A 140 8.26 -26.98 1.23
N ASN A 141 8.74 -27.32 2.43
CA ASN A 141 10.15 -27.18 2.78
C ASN A 141 10.92 -28.21 1.94
N VAL A 142 11.20 -27.89 0.68
CA VAL A 142 12.17 -28.60 -0.13
C VAL A 142 13.50 -28.25 0.49
N LYS A 143 13.94 -29.08 1.44
CA LYS A 143 15.30 -29.11 1.96
C LYS A 143 16.25 -29.22 0.76
N LYS A 144 16.75 -28.08 0.28
CA LYS A 144 17.81 -28.03 -0.73
C LYS A 144 19.02 -27.37 -0.09
N GLY A 145 20.03 -28.19 0.19
CA GLY A 145 21.32 -27.70 0.68
C GLY A 145 22.10 -28.75 1.43
N ILE A 146 22.75 -29.62 0.66
CA ILE A 146 23.86 -30.51 1.07
C ILE A 146 24.75 -29.78 2.09
N SER A 147 25.01 -30.44 3.22
CA SER A 147 25.91 -29.91 4.24
C SER A 147 27.29 -29.66 3.61
N ARG A 148 27.89 -28.50 3.86
CA ARG A 148 29.26 -28.17 3.42
C ARG A 148 30.30 -29.23 3.85
N ARG A 149 29.97 -30.07 4.85
CA ARG A 149 30.78 -31.21 5.31
C ARG A 149 30.83 -32.40 4.34
N GLU A 150 29.88 -32.54 3.42
CA GLU A 150 29.91 -33.60 2.40
C GLU A 150 30.76 -33.22 1.17
N LEU A 151 30.98 -31.93 0.92
CA LEU A 151 31.79 -31.45 -0.21
C LEU A 151 33.31 -31.59 0.02
N LEU A 152 33.76 -31.75 1.26
CA LEU A 152 35.19 -31.85 1.62
C LEU A 152 35.70 -33.30 1.78
N ARG A 153 34.85 -34.32 1.58
CA ARG A 153 35.28 -35.73 1.54
C ARG A 153 35.46 -36.18 0.10
N GLY A 154 36.47 -35.64 -0.56
CA GLY A 154 36.89 -36.03 -1.89
C GLY A 154 38.41 -36.12 -1.98
N LYS A 155 38.91 -37.37 -1.93
CA LYS A 155 40.22 -37.89 -2.37
C LYS A 155 41.42 -37.73 -1.42
N ALA A 156 41.82 -38.87 -0.84
CA ALA A 156 43.11 -39.48 -1.11
C ALA A 156 42.87 -40.95 -1.46
#